data_AF-A0AAN4HEV7-F1
#
_entry.id   AF-A0AAN4HEV7-F1
#
_cell.length_a   1.000
_cell.length_b   1.000
_cell.length_c   1.000
_cell.angle_alpha   90.00
_cell.angle_beta   90.00
_cell.angle_gamma   90.00
#
_symmetry.space_group_name_H-M   'P 1'
#
loop_
_entity.id
_entity.type
_entity.pdbx_description
1 polymer ?
#
loop_
_entity_poly.entity_id
_entity_poly.type
_entity_poly.pdbx_seq_one_letter_code
_entity_poly.pdbx_strand_id
1 'polypeptide(L)' 'MKLQVGEKITFERTFTKEDVALFTEVSKDEGVHHVTPDEQGRFVVQGLLTSTLPTKIGGDYNVLARKMDFEFLRPVF' A
#
# COMPACT_ATOMS: atom_id res chain seq x y z
N MET A 1 17.84 -14.30 -8.18
CA MET A 1 18.95 -13.36 -8.43
C MET A 1 19.46 -12.87 -7.07
N LYS A 2 20.77 -12.69 -6.89
CA LYS A 2 21.32 -12.19 -5.61
C LYS A 2 21.28 -10.66 -5.63
N LEU A 3 20.64 -10.04 -4.64
CA LEU A 3 20.62 -8.59 -4.46
C LEU A 3 22.03 -8.04 -4.25
N GLN A 4 22.31 -6.88 -4.82
CA GLN A 4 23.57 -6.17 -4.64
C GLN A 4 23.40 -4.88 -3.83
N VAL A 5 24.44 -4.49 -3.09
CA VAL A 5 24.43 -3.24 -2.34
C VAL A 5 24.35 -2.07 -3.32
N GLY A 6 23.40 -1.16 -3.09
CA GLY A 6 23.15 0.00 -3.95
C GLY A 6 22.17 -0.26 -5.10
N GLU A 7 21.69 -1.50 -5.27
CA GLU A 7 20.67 -1.83 -6.26
C GLU A 7 19.36 -1.08 -5.95
N LYS A 8 18.75 -0.50 -6.99
CA LYS A 8 17.46 0.19 -6.92
C LYS A 8 16.42 -0.64 -7.65
N ILE A 9 15.36 -1.01 -6.93
CA ILE A 9 14.25 -1.78 -7.47
C ILE A 9 13.00 -0.91 -7.39
N THR A 10 12.29 -0.82 -8.51
CA THR A 10 11.02 -0.10 -8.61
C THR A 10 9.90 -1.09 -8.84
N PHE A 11 8.81 -0.91 -8.11
CA PHE A 11 7.55 -1.60 -8.34
C PHE A 11 6.42 -0.59 -8.21
N GLU A 12 5.53 -0.59 -9.18
CA GLU A 12 4.37 0.30 -9.24
C GLU A 12 3.10 -0.53 -9.37
N ARG A 13 2.03 -0.05 -8.76
CA ARG A 13 0.70 -0.64 -8.84
C ARG A 13 -0.35 0.47 -8.68
N THR A 14 -1.44 0.35 -9.42
CA THR A 14 -2.66 1.12 -9.20
C THR A 14 -3.59 0.33 -8.30
N PHE A 15 -4.06 0.93 -7.20
CA PHE A 15 -5.10 0.35 -6.36
C PHE A 15 -6.48 0.66 -6.95
N THR A 16 -7.37 -0.33 -6.93
CA THR A 16 -8.76 -0.15 -7.37
C THR A 16 -9.70 0.06 -6.19
N LYS A 17 -10.97 0.37 -6.48
CA LYS A 17 -12.01 0.47 -5.43
C LYS A 17 -12.19 -0.85 -4.69
N GLU A 18 -12.05 -1.97 -5.40
CA GLU A 18 -12.13 -3.32 -4.85
C GLU A 18 -10.96 -3.60 -3.91
N ASP A 19 -9.75 -3.14 -4.23
CA ASP A 19 -8.59 -3.25 -3.34
C ASP A 19 -8.80 -2.48 -2.04
N VAL A 20 -9.32 -1.25 -2.12
CA VAL A 20 -9.63 -0.41 -0.96
C VAL A 20 -10.72 -1.09 -0.11
N ALA A 21 -11.79 -1.58 -0.74
CA ALA A 21 -12.88 -2.25 -0.04
C ALA A 21 -12.42 -3.55 0.64
N LEU A 22 -11.62 -4.37 -0.04
CA LEU A 22 -11.07 -5.60 0.53
C LEU A 22 -10.15 -5.29 1.70
N PHE A 23 -9.29 -4.27 1.57
CA PHE A 23 -8.39 -3.90 2.64
C PHE A 23 -9.13 -3.30 3.84
N THR A 24 -10.19 -2.51 3.62
CA THR A 24 -11.12 -2.09 4.69
C THR A 24 -11.65 -3.30 5.44
N GLU A 25 -12.13 -4.32 4.73
CA GLU A 25 -12.69 -5.52 5.37
C GLU A 25 -11.64 -6.30 6.18
N VAL A 26 -10.45 -6.51 5.61
CA VAL A 26 -9.38 -7.27 6.26
C VAL A 26 -8.78 -6.54 7.46
N SER A 27 -8.56 -5.23 7.32
CA SER A 27 -7.91 -4.41 8.35
C SER A 27 -8.89 -3.90 9.42
N LYS A 28 -10.19 -3.91 9.12
CA LYS A 28 -11.24 -3.25 9.91
C LYS A 28 -11.07 -1.73 10.02
N ASP A 29 -10.30 -1.13 9.10
CA ASP A 29 -10.14 0.32 9.00
C ASP A 29 -11.29 0.92 8.19
N GLU A 30 -12.41 1.16 8.89
CA GLU A 30 -13.65 1.74 8.34
C GLU A 30 -13.67 3.27 8.39
N GLY A 31 -12.49 3.92 8.39
CA GLY A 31 -12.40 5.38 8.35
C GLY A 31 -13.23 5.96 7.21
N VAL A 32 -13.99 7.04 7.47
CA VAL A 32 -15.00 7.58 6.53
C VAL A 32 -14.45 7.85 5.12
N HIS A 33 -13.19 8.26 5.01
CA HIS A 33 -12.51 8.58 3.76
C HIS A 33 -12.13 7.34 2.92
N HIS A 34 -12.21 6.13 3.49
CA HIS A 34 -12.02 4.85 2.80
C HIS A 34 -13.33 4.22 2.31
N VAL A 35 -14.47 4.61 2.92
CA VAL A 35 -15.79 4.00 2.66
C VAL A 35 -16.80 4.95 2.02
N THR A 36 -16.55 6.25 2.08
CA THR A 36 -17.36 7.28 1.42
C THR A 36 -16.49 8.03 0.41
N PRO A 37 -16.90 8.09 -0.87
CA PRO A 37 -16.12 8.80 -1.88
C PRO A 37 -16.22 10.32 -1.71
N ASP A 38 -15.23 11.04 -2.23
CA ASP A 38 -15.26 12.49 -2.37
C ASP A 38 -16.23 12.96 -3.46
N GLU A 39 -16.33 14.28 -3.66
CA GLU A 39 -17.19 14.91 -4.68
C GLU A 39 -16.86 14.47 -6.12
N GLN A 40 -15.67 13.89 -6.35
CA GLN A 40 -15.23 13.37 -7.64
C GLN A 40 -15.43 11.85 -7.76
N GLY A 41 -16.02 11.20 -6.74
CA GLY A 41 -16.26 9.76 -6.74
C GLY A 41 -15.04 8.91 -6.39
N ARG A 42 -14.01 9.50 -5.76
CA ARG A 42 -12.74 8.85 -5.39
C ARG A 42 -12.69 8.52 -3.91
N PHE A 43 -11.99 7.45 -3.55
CA PHE A 43 -11.76 7.05 -2.17
C PHE A 43 -10.32 7.34 -1.80
N VAL A 44 -10.05 7.74 -0.57
CA VAL A 44 -8.66 7.78 -0.10
C VAL A 44 -8.21 6.34 0.12
N VAL A 45 -7.06 5.96 -0.43
CA VAL A 45 -6.44 4.65 -0.18
C VAL A 45 -5.83 4.65 1.23
N GLN A 46 -6.03 3.58 2.00
CA GLN A 46 -5.42 3.44 3.33
C GLN A 46 -3.90 3.61 3.23
N GLY A 47 -3.31 4.41 4.11
CA GLY A 47 -1.85 4.54 4.19
C GLY A 47 -1.20 3.16 4.35
N LEU A 48 -1.78 2.31 5.21
CA LEU A 48 -1.28 0.96 5.42
C LEU A 48 -1.45 0.04 4.19
N LEU A 49 -2.47 0.23 3.36
CA LEU A 49 -2.58 -0.46 2.07
C LEU A 49 -1.42 -0.07 1.14
N THR A 50 -1.12 1.22 1.02
CA THR A 50 0.03 1.67 0.20
C THR A 50 1.36 1.15 0.75
N SER A 51 1.47 1.01 2.08
CA SER A 51 2.67 0.45 2.73
C SER A 51 2.90 -1.04 2.46
N THR A 52 1.94 -1.74 1.84
CA THR A 52 2.11 -3.14 1.43
C THR A 52 2.97 -3.31 0.19
N LEU A 53 3.18 -2.27 -0.64
CA LEU A 53 3.92 -2.40 -1.91
C LEU A 53 5.31 -3.05 -1.77
N PRO A 54 6.13 -2.73 -0.74
CA PRO A 54 7.42 -3.38 -0.56
C PRO A 54 7.32 -4.86 -0.21
N THR A 55 6.17 -5.37 0.25
CA THR A 55 5.98 -6.81 0.52
C THR A 55 6.06 -7.64 -0.75
N LYS A 56 5.68 -7.09 -1.91
CA LYS A 56 5.89 -7.74 -3.22
C LYS A 56 7.37 -7.98 -3.46
N ILE A 57 8.20 -6.94 -3.25
CA ILE A 57 9.66 -7.06 -3.38
C ILE A 57 10.20 -8.03 -2.32
N GLY A 58 9.74 -7.92 -1.08
CA GLY A 58 10.12 -8.85 -0.01
C GLY A 58 9.84 -10.31 -0.37
N GLY A 59 8.68 -10.59 -0.98
CA GLY A 59 8.30 -11.92 -1.48
C GLY A 59 9.21 -12.42 -2.61
N ASP A 60 9.50 -11.58 -3.61
CA ASP A 60 10.37 -11.93 -4.73
C ASP A 60 11.78 -12.37 -4.28
N TYR A 61 12.28 -11.80 -3.18
CA TYR A 61 13.62 -12.05 -2.66
C TYR A 61 13.65 -12.80 -1.32
N ASN A 62 12.51 -13.32 -0.85
CA ASN A 62 12.36 -14.03 0.43
C ASN A 62 12.95 -13.27 1.63
N VAL A 63 12.68 -11.96 1.70
CA VAL A 63 13.14 -11.09 2.79
C VAL A 63 12.26 -11.28 4.02
N LEU A 64 12.89 -11.54 5.17
CA LEU A 64 12.23 -11.44 6.47
C LEU A 64 12.28 -9.99 6.97
N ALA A 65 11.18 -9.26 6.81
CA ALA A 65 11.07 -7.89 7.31
C ALA A 65 11.12 -7.86 8.85
N ARG A 66 11.88 -6.91 9.41
CA ARG A 66 12.00 -6.70 10.87
C ARG A 66 11.48 -5.33 11.31
N LYS A 67 11.70 -4.30 10.50
CA LYS A 67 11.27 -2.93 10.74
C LYS A 67 10.97 -2.26 9.41
N MET A 68 9.89 -1.49 9.37
CA MET A 68 9.55 -0.60 8.27
C MET A 68 9.09 0.72 8.89
N ASP A 69 9.60 1.84 8.39
CA ASP A 69 9.24 3.17 8.84
C ASP A 69 8.59 3.92 7.67
N PHE A 70 7.40 4.47 7.88
CA PHE A 70 6.65 5.17 6.85
C PHE A 70 6.20 6.54 7.36
N GLU A 71 6.33 7.55 6.52
CA GLU A 71 5.72 8.88 6.70
C GLU A 71 4.78 9.14 5.51
N PHE A 72 3.50 9.32 5.80
CA PHE A 72 2.47 9.49 4.77
C PHE A 72 2.27 10.97 4.44
N LEU A 73 3.05 11.46 3.47
CA LEU A 73 3.12 12.90 3.15
C LEU A 73 1.86 13.46 2.45
N ARG A 74 1.13 12.63 1.71
CA ARG A 74 -0.06 13.04 0.95
C ARG A 74 -1.01 11.86 0.75
N PRO A 75 -2.33 12.11 0.62
CA PRO A 75 -3.28 11.07 0.26
C PRO A 75 -3.05 10.52 -1.16
N VAL A 76 -3.44 9.27 -1.35
CA VAL A 76 -3.54 8.58 -2.64
C VAL A 76 -5.02 8.25 -2.87
N PHE A 77 -5.48 8.32 -4.12
CA PHE A 77 -6.87 8.16 -4.53
C PHE A 77 -7.01 7.12 -5.64
#